data_AF-A0A1M3IJI9-F1
#
_entry.id   AF-A0A1M3IJI9-F1
#
_cell.length_a   1.000
_cell.length_b   1.000
_cell.length_c   1.000
_cell.angle_alpha   90.00
_cell.angle_beta   90.00
_cell.angle_gamma   90.00
#
_symmetry.space_group_name_H-M   'P 1'
#
loop_
_entity.id
_entity.type
_entity.pdbx_description
1 polymer ?
#
loop_
_entity_poly.entity_id
_entity_poly.type
_entity_poly.pdbx_seq_one_letter_code
_entity_poly.pdbx_strand_id
1 'polypeptide(L)'
;MWLSIVKKTWNKYFLNRKAILMIDKGLGHIATIKQHSYKTLDAVRGTKENPLEIFLLLMLDRLHNNSKALELLLNDYIKHPTHDFSIGILLRSALLDTIISINLFHVIEENNGKAENEIREQLDANAEQYLSDGFRHIIGNVDGDLGKGFISGDEAKDFYNGLVAKYPNFFEEYQYDGSKPKVRHGKVQQGTLNETIKSSPTLKNLSGIVNTYEFYSKYDHFTLIHYEMIRQDRKIREARITASIEHLVFHSMILHTLIREVYPGDFFIEQSNWIAGYAEQKIISERTGK
;
A
#
# COMPACT_ATOMS: atom_id res chain seq x y z
N MET A 1 -18.13 17.38 -0.67
CA MET A 1 -17.58 17.63 -2.04
C MET A 1 -16.56 16.56 -2.45
N TRP A 2 -15.56 16.25 -1.62
CA TRP A 2 -14.45 15.32 -1.94
C TRP A 2 -14.86 13.83 -2.06
N LEU A 3 -15.80 13.35 -1.22
CA LEU A 3 -16.45 12.04 -1.43
C LEU A 3 -17.13 11.91 -2.79
N SER A 4 -17.56 13.02 -3.39
CA SER A 4 -18.14 13.01 -4.74
C SER A 4 -17.07 12.90 -5.83
N ILE A 5 -15.83 13.38 -5.60
CA ILE A 5 -14.71 13.22 -6.53
C ILE A 5 -14.27 11.76 -6.53
N VAL A 6 -14.04 11.18 -5.35
CA VAL A 6 -13.75 9.73 -5.23
C VAL A 6 -14.88 8.90 -5.86
N LYS A 7 -16.16 9.20 -5.56
CA LYS A 7 -17.32 8.48 -6.15
C LYS A 7 -17.52 8.70 -7.65
N LYS A 8 -17.17 9.86 -8.23
CA LYS A 8 -17.30 10.14 -9.68
C LYS A 8 -16.20 9.48 -10.51
N THR A 9 -14.98 9.51 -9.99
CA THR A 9 -13.79 8.80 -10.46
C THR A 9 -14.03 7.28 -10.53
N TRP A 10 -15.04 6.78 -9.83
CA TRP A 10 -15.19 5.37 -9.48
C TRP A 10 -16.09 4.53 -10.39
N ASN A 11 -17.23 5.04 -10.85
CA ASN A 11 -18.24 4.25 -11.60
C ASN A 11 -17.85 3.88 -13.05
N LYS A 12 -16.61 4.16 -13.46
CA LYS A 12 -16.18 4.17 -14.86
C LYS A 12 -15.10 3.15 -15.21
N TYR A 13 -14.78 2.25 -14.30
CA TYR A 13 -13.53 1.48 -14.31
C TYR A 13 -13.44 0.26 -15.25
N PHE A 14 -14.47 -0.12 -16.01
CA PHE A 14 -14.40 -1.35 -16.83
C PHE A 14 -14.76 -1.11 -18.29
N LEU A 15 -13.79 -1.30 -19.20
CA LEU A 15 -13.95 -1.84 -20.56
C LEU A 15 -12.60 -1.97 -21.31
N ASN A 16 -12.56 -2.95 -22.22
CA ASN A 16 -11.43 -3.46 -23.02
C ASN A 16 -10.70 -2.41 -23.87
N ARG A 17 -9.38 -2.57 -24.06
CA ARG A 17 -8.58 -1.78 -25.02
C ARG A 17 -7.64 -2.61 -25.91
N LYS A 18 -7.35 -2.01 -27.07
CA LYS A 18 -6.35 -2.39 -28.09
C LYS A 18 -4.92 -2.12 -27.59
N ALA A 19 -3.99 -2.96 -28.03
CA ALA A 19 -2.62 -3.04 -27.54
C ALA A 19 -1.60 -2.29 -28.41
N ILE A 20 -1.15 -1.10 -27.98
CA ILE A 20 0.18 -0.53 -28.26
C ILE A 20 0.66 0.26 -27.01
N LEU A 21 1.88 -0.07 -26.55
CA LEU A 21 2.72 0.50 -25.48
C LEU A 21 2.10 0.64 -24.07
N MET A 22 1.58 -0.47 -23.53
CA MET A 22 1.03 -0.48 -22.17
C MET A 22 2.09 -0.30 -21.08
N ILE A 23 3.32 -0.76 -21.30
CA ILE A 23 4.42 -0.59 -20.33
C ILE A 23 4.85 0.87 -20.20
N ASP A 24 4.96 1.62 -21.29
CA ASP A 24 5.28 3.06 -21.25
C ASP A 24 4.23 3.86 -20.47
N LYS A 25 2.95 3.50 -20.64
CA LYS A 25 1.88 4.05 -19.82
C LYS A 25 2.10 3.74 -18.32
N GLY A 26 2.44 2.49 -18.00
CA GLY A 26 2.79 2.07 -16.64
C GLY A 26 3.97 2.87 -16.07
N LEU A 27 5.04 3.08 -16.84
CA LEU A 27 6.19 3.90 -16.45
C LEU A 27 5.78 5.35 -16.17
N GLY A 28 4.88 5.92 -16.98
CA GLY A 28 4.33 7.26 -16.73
C GLY A 28 3.58 7.36 -15.39
N HIS A 29 2.80 6.34 -15.02
CA HIS A 29 2.14 6.27 -13.71
C HIS A 29 3.13 6.14 -12.56
N ILE A 30 4.14 5.28 -12.71
CA ILE A 30 5.20 5.07 -11.73
C ILE A 30 6.00 6.36 -11.48
N ALA A 31 6.36 7.09 -12.54
CA ALA A 31 7.04 8.38 -12.42
C ALA A 31 6.22 9.39 -11.61
N THR A 32 4.92 9.48 -11.88
CA THR A 32 3.99 10.31 -11.11
C THR A 32 3.96 9.92 -9.63
N ILE A 33 3.80 8.63 -9.31
CA ILE A 33 3.74 8.16 -7.93
C ILE A 33 5.05 8.51 -7.21
N LYS A 34 6.21 8.23 -7.83
CA LYS A 34 7.53 8.55 -7.26
C LYS A 34 7.68 10.03 -6.94
N GLN A 35 7.32 10.91 -7.88
CA GLN A 35 7.49 12.36 -7.73
C GLN A 35 6.68 12.89 -6.54
N HIS A 36 5.39 12.53 -6.47
CA HIS A 36 4.50 13.10 -5.46
C HIS A 36 4.68 12.46 -4.08
N SER A 37 4.94 11.15 -4.02
CA SER A 37 5.32 10.51 -2.76
C SER A 37 6.60 11.13 -2.17
N TYR A 38 7.63 11.37 -2.98
CA TYR A 38 8.86 12.01 -2.52
C TYR A 38 8.61 13.43 -1.97
N LYS A 39 7.87 14.26 -2.71
CA LYS A 39 7.54 15.63 -2.27
C LYS A 39 6.86 15.64 -0.90
N THR A 40 5.87 14.76 -0.71
CA THR A 40 5.13 14.65 0.54
C THR A 40 6.02 14.13 1.68
N LEU A 41 6.85 13.12 1.43
CA LEU A 41 7.81 12.58 2.41
C LEU A 41 8.91 13.59 2.81
N ASP A 42 9.34 14.43 1.88
CA ASP A 42 10.34 15.47 2.16
C ASP A 42 9.75 16.61 3.01
N ALA A 43 8.47 16.98 2.76
CA ALA A 43 7.77 18.03 3.48
C ALA A 43 7.48 17.72 4.96
N VAL A 44 7.38 16.43 5.31
CA VAL A 44 7.14 15.96 6.68
C VAL A 44 8.42 15.47 7.37
N ARG A 45 9.60 15.62 6.75
CA ARG A 45 10.85 15.13 7.33
C ARG A 45 11.14 15.83 8.66
N GLY A 46 11.26 15.04 9.73
CA GLY A 46 11.64 15.53 11.06
C GLY A 46 10.48 16.03 11.91
N THR A 47 9.22 15.83 11.47
CA THR A 47 8.06 16.05 12.34
C THR A 47 7.96 14.98 13.42
N LYS A 48 7.41 15.32 14.59
CA LYS A 48 7.01 14.31 15.58
C LYS A 48 5.69 13.70 15.11
N GLU A 49 5.64 12.38 15.06
CA GLU A 49 4.55 11.66 14.42
C GLU A 49 3.81 10.79 15.45
N ASN A 50 2.48 10.88 15.48
CA ASN A 50 1.65 9.91 16.20
C ASN A 50 1.49 8.60 15.39
N PRO A 51 0.90 7.53 15.96
CA PRO A 51 0.82 6.23 15.27
C PRO A 51 0.18 6.28 13.87
N LEU A 52 -0.89 7.04 13.67
CA LEU A 52 -1.51 7.20 12.35
C LEU A 52 -0.59 7.90 11.36
N GLU A 53 0.06 8.98 11.77
CA GLU A 53 1.04 9.67 10.93
C GLU A 53 2.21 8.78 10.55
N ILE A 54 2.82 8.06 11.51
CA ILE A 54 3.88 7.08 11.27
C ILE A 54 3.39 6.03 10.25
N PHE A 55 2.20 5.49 10.47
CA PHE A 55 1.63 4.48 9.59
C PHE A 55 1.45 5.00 8.15
N LEU A 56 0.85 6.17 7.97
CA LEU A 56 0.62 6.76 6.65
C LEU A 56 1.93 7.07 5.92
N LEU A 57 2.93 7.59 6.64
CA LEU A 57 4.25 7.89 6.07
C LEU A 57 5.02 6.63 5.69
N LEU A 58 4.97 5.57 6.51
CA LEU A 58 5.55 4.28 6.16
C LEU A 58 4.89 3.66 4.93
N MET A 59 3.57 3.77 4.81
CA MET A 59 2.84 3.30 3.62
C MET A 59 3.22 4.10 2.37
N LEU A 60 3.38 5.42 2.50
CA LEU A 60 3.80 6.28 1.40
C LEU A 60 5.26 6.02 0.99
N ASP A 61 6.17 5.83 1.95
CA ASP A 61 7.57 5.48 1.67
C ASP A 61 7.69 4.09 1.03
N ARG A 62 6.94 3.10 1.52
CA ARG A 62 6.86 1.78 0.87
C ARG A 62 6.34 1.89 -0.57
N LEU A 63 5.30 2.71 -0.81
CA LEU A 63 4.79 2.96 -2.16
C LEU A 63 5.85 3.65 -3.05
N HIS A 64 6.59 4.62 -2.51
CA HIS A 64 7.69 5.30 -3.20
C HIS A 64 8.80 4.33 -3.61
N ASN A 65 9.26 3.51 -2.66
CA ASN A 65 10.34 2.55 -2.88
C ASN A 65 9.92 1.42 -3.81
N ASN A 66 8.69 0.91 -3.68
CA ASN A 66 8.10 -0.03 -4.65
C ASN A 66 8.06 0.57 -6.05
N SER A 67 7.72 1.86 -6.18
CA SER A 67 7.67 2.53 -7.47
C SER A 67 9.05 2.69 -8.11
N LYS A 68 10.10 2.97 -7.33
CA LYS A 68 11.49 2.94 -7.81
C LYS A 68 11.89 1.56 -8.32
N ALA A 69 11.60 0.50 -7.56
CA ALA A 69 11.93 -0.86 -7.94
C ALA A 69 11.15 -1.31 -9.19
N LEU A 70 9.85 -0.99 -9.27
CA LEU A 70 9.02 -1.27 -10.44
C LEU A 70 9.52 -0.56 -11.69
N GLU A 71 9.96 0.71 -11.61
CA GLU A 71 10.51 1.42 -12.77
C GLU A 71 11.72 0.69 -13.37
N LEU A 72 12.66 0.24 -12.53
CA LEU A 72 13.83 -0.51 -12.97
C LEU A 72 13.40 -1.83 -13.64
N LEU A 73 12.54 -2.61 -12.99
CA LEU A 73 12.08 -3.89 -13.52
C LEU A 73 11.26 -3.74 -14.81
N LEU A 74 10.45 -2.68 -14.94
CA LEU A 74 9.66 -2.42 -16.16
C LEU A 74 10.55 -2.06 -17.34
N ASN A 75 11.59 -1.25 -17.11
CA ASN A 75 12.58 -0.92 -18.14
C ASN A 75 13.34 -2.18 -18.59
N ASP A 76 13.71 -3.06 -17.65
CA ASP A 76 14.36 -4.33 -17.97
C ASP A 76 13.41 -5.32 -18.64
N TYR A 77 12.13 -5.35 -18.25
CA TYR A 77 11.10 -6.21 -18.83
C TYR A 77 10.90 -5.98 -20.33
N ILE A 78 11.12 -4.76 -20.83
CA ILE A 78 11.07 -4.45 -22.28
C ILE A 78 12.03 -5.37 -23.06
N LYS A 79 13.23 -5.60 -22.50
CA LYS A 79 14.30 -6.42 -23.07
C LYS A 79 14.21 -7.88 -22.62
N HIS A 80 13.77 -8.13 -21.39
CA HIS A 80 13.77 -9.44 -20.74
C HIS A 80 12.40 -9.73 -20.11
N PRO A 81 11.44 -10.28 -20.88
CA PRO A 81 10.08 -10.53 -20.40
C PRO A 81 9.97 -11.50 -19.21
N THR A 82 11.05 -12.19 -18.83
CA THR A 82 11.13 -13.07 -17.65
C THR A 82 11.11 -12.33 -16.32
N HIS A 83 11.24 -11.00 -16.32
CA HIS A 83 11.08 -10.18 -15.11
C HIS A 83 9.61 -10.00 -14.67
N ASP A 84 8.64 -10.58 -15.41
CA ASP A 84 7.22 -10.56 -15.01
C ASP A 84 7.01 -11.11 -13.60
N PHE A 85 7.79 -12.12 -13.21
CA PHE A 85 7.70 -12.71 -11.89
C PHE A 85 8.09 -11.75 -10.77
N SER A 86 9.25 -11.12 -10.90
CA SER A 86 9.72 -10.11 -9.94
C SER A 86 8.78 -8.90 -9.88
N ILE A 87 8.24 -8.48 -11.03
CA ILE A 87 7.22 -7.42 -11.09
C ILE A 87 5.97 -7.85 -10.33
N GLY A 88 5.49 -9.08 -10.54
CA GLY A 88 4.32 -9.63 -9.86
C GLY A 88 4.44 -9.66 -8.35
N ILE A 89 5.63 -10.01 -7.83
CA ILE A 89 5.90 -10.00 -6.37
C ILE A 89 5.78 -8.58 -5.80
N LEU A 90 6.37 -7.57 -6.46
CA LEU A 90 6.26 -6.18 -6.01
C LEU A 90 4.83 -5.64 -6.12
N LEU A 91 4.13 -5.99 -7.19
CA LEU A 91 2.73 -5.59 -7.35
C LEU A 91 1.85 -6.21 -6.27
N ARG A 92 2.08 -7.48 -5.90
CA ARG A 92 1.33 -8.14 -4.81
C ARG A 92 1.40 -7.36 -3.50
N SER A 93 2.61 -7.01 -3.07
CA SER A 93 2.81 -6.30 -1.80
C SER A 93 2.18 -4.91 -1.84
N ALA A 94 2.39 -4.17 -2.94
CA ALA A 94 1.81 -2.84 -3.13
C ALA A 94 0.26 -2.86 -3.23
N LEU A 95 -0.33 -3.93 -3.79
CA LEU A 95 -1.78 -4.12 -3.86
C LEU A 95 -2.37 -4.48 -2.49
N LEU A 96 -1.66 -5.25 -1.67
CA LEU A 96 -2.06 -5.48 -0.27
C LEU A 96 -2.07 -4.16 0.50
N ASP A 97 -1.03 -3.34 0.34
CA ASP A 97 -0.97 -2.03 0.97
C ASP A 97 -2.13 -1.14 0.48
N THR A 98 -2.51 -1.24 -0.79
CA THR A 98 -3.70 -0.57 -1.33
C THR A 98 -4.98 -1.00 -0.62
N ILE A 99 -5.16 -2.31 -0.38
CA ILE A 99 -6.32 -2.86 0.34
C ILE A 99 -6.37 -2.35 1.78
N ILE A 100 -5.23 -2.28 2.45
CA ILE A 100 -5.13 -1.73 3.82
C ILE A 100 -5.55 -0.26 3.83
N SER A 101 -5.02 0.55 2.92
CA SER A 101 -5.37 1.97 2.79
C SER A 101 -6.85 2.18 2.46
N ILE A 102 -7.46 1.31 1.65
CA ILE A 102 -8.91 1.32 1.39
C ILE A 102 -9.71 1.05 2.66
N ASN A 103 -9.27 0.10 3.50
CA ASN A 103 -9.95 -0.20 4.76
C ASN A 103 -9.86 0.99 5.72
N LEU A 104 -8.73 1.69 5.81
CA LEU A 104 -8.65 2.93 6.58
C LEU A 104 -9.55 4.03 6.02
N PHE A 105 -9.58 4.17 4.71
CA PHE A 105 -10.48 5.11 4.05
C PHE A 105 -11.96 4.77 4.32
N HIS A 106 -12.30 3.49 4.43
CA HIS A 106 -13.65 3.04 4.77
C HIS A 106 -14.12 3.54 6.13
N VAL A 107 -13.22 3.59 7.12
CA VAL A 107 -13.53 4.11 8.46
C VAL A 107 -14.04 5.54 8.37
N ILE A 108 -13.44 6.38 7.51
CA ILE A 108 -13.91 7.76 7.28
C ILE A 108 -15.32 7.76 6.67
N GLU A 109 -15.57 6.91 5.68
CA GLU A 109 -16.88 6.81 5.02
C GLU A 109 -17.99 6.33 5.97
N GLU A 110 -17.74 5.29 6.78
CA GLU A 110 -18.75 4.72 7.70
C GLU A 110 -19.07 5.65 8.86
N ASN A 111 -18.13 6.50 9.24
CA ASN A 111 -18.29 7.46 10.33
C ASN A 111 -18.60 8.87 9.82
N ASN A 112 -18.99 9.02 8.55
CA ASN A 112 -19.41 10.30 8.00
C ASN A 112 -20.60 10.87 8.80
N GLY A 113 -20.40 12.01 9.44
CA GLY A 113 -21.38 12.65 10.34
C GLY A 113 -21.11 12.47 11.84
N LYS A 114 -20.08 11.69 12.23
CA LYS A 114 -19.56 11.68 13.60
C LYS A 114 -18.61 12.86 13.85
N ALA A 115 -18.29 13.10 15.12
CA ALA A 115 -17.30 14.10 15.50
C ALA A 115 -15.90 13.70 14.98
N GLU A 116 -15.11 14.70 14.55
CA GLU A 116 -13.78 14.50 13.97
C GLU A 116 -12.85 13.69 14.90
N ASN A 117 -12.89 13.97 16.21
CA ASN A 117 -12.10 13.24 17.20
C ASN A 117 -12.46 11.74 17.26
N GLU A 118 -13.74 11.37 17.14
CA GLU A 118 -14.16 9.96 17.15
C GLU A 118 -13.66 9.20 15.91
N ILE A 119 -13.60 9.88 14.76
CA ILE A 119 -13.04 9.31 13.53
C ILE A 119 -11.53 9.14 13.70
N ARG A 120 -10.86 10.15 14.25
CA ARG A 120 -9.41 10.12 14.50
C ARG A 120 -9.01 8.98 15.43
N GLU A 121 -9.72 8.80 16.55
CA GLU A 121 -9.47 7.70 17.49
C GLU A 121 -9.58 6.33 16.83
N GLN A 122 -10.57 6.13 15.95
CA GLN A 122 -10.72 4.87 15.21
C GLN A 122 -9.60 4.67 14.18
N LEU A 123 -9.15 5.73 13.50
CA LEU A 123 -8.03 5.66 12.56
C LEU A 123 -6.71 5.35 13.30
N ASP A 124 -6.46 6.00 14.43
CA ASP A 124 -5.30 5.77 15.28
C ASP A 124 -5.30 4.31 15.77
N ALA A 125 -6.42 3.80 16.28
CA ALA A 125 -6.54 2.41 16.74
C ALA A 125 -6.28 1.39 15.62
N ASN A 126 -6.79 1.64 14.41
CA ASN A 126 -6.51 0.79 13.26
C ASN A 126 -5.03 0.83 12.86
N ALA A 127 -4.44 2.03 12.78
CA ALA A 127 -3.02 2.21 12.47
C ALA A 127 -2.12 1.50 13.49
N GLU A 128 -2.43 1.62 14.79
CA GLU A 128 -1.74 0.91 15.86
C GLU A 128 -1.81 -0.60 15.70
N GLN A 129 -2.97 -1.14 15.31
CA GLN A 129 -3.13 -2.57 15.06
C GLN A 129 -2.26 -3.05 13.88
N TYR A 130 -2.23 -2.32 12.76
CA TYR A 130 -1.39 -2.68 11.62
C TYR A 130 0.10 -2.58 11.94
N LEU A 131 0.54 -1.51 12.61
CA LEU A 131 1.94 -1.35 13.03
C LEU A 131 2.36 -2.45 14.00
N SER A 132 1.48 -2.79 14.94
CA SER A 132 1.69 -3.89 15.90
C SER A 132 1.85 -5.24 15.21
N ASP A 133 1.05 -5.53 14.18
CA ASP A 133 1.22 -6.75 13.39
C ASP A 133 2.58 -6.77 12.66
N GLY A 134 3.00 -5.63 12.11
CA GLY A 134 4.34 -5.45 11.53
C GLY A 134 5.46 -5.73 12.53
N PHE A 135 5.37 -5.18 13.75
CA PHE A 135 6.36 -5.45 14.81
C PHE A 135 6.43 -6.93 15.20
N ARG A 136 5.30 -7.64 15.24
CA ARG A 136 5.31 -9.10 15.48
C ARG A 136 6.08 -9.86 14.41
N HIS A 137 5.88 -9.50 13.14
CA HIS A 137 6.59 -10.14 12.04
C HIS A 137 8.09 -9.88 12.10
N ILE A 138 8.49 -8.63 12.39
CA ILE A 138 9.88 -8.25 12.56
C ILE A 138 10.53 -9.03 13.70
N ILE A 139 9.89 -9.08 14.88
CA ILE A 139 10.39 -9.84 16.03
C ILE A 139 10.48 -11.34 15.69
N GLY A 140 9.46 -11.90 15.03
CA GLY A 140 9.46 -13.30 14.63
C GLY A 140 10.59 -13.66 13.65
N ASN A 141 10.97 -12.74 12.76
CA ASN A 141 12.12 -12.92 11.87
C ASN A 141 13.43 -12.95 12.66
N VAL A 142 13.61 -12.02 13.60
CA VAL A 142 14.80 -11.97 14.48
C VAL A 142 14.92 -13.26 15.30
N ASP A 143 13.81 -13.75 15.88
CA ASP A 143 13.81 -15.04 16.60
C ASP A 143 14.21 -16.20 15.67
N GLY A 144 13.71 -16.19 14.44
CA GLY A 144 14.02 -17.21 13.44
C GLY A 144 15.49 -17.20 13.03
N ASP A 145 16.08 -16.02 12.88
CA ASP A 145 17.49 -15.84 12.53
C ASP A 145 18.40 -16.21 13.69
N LEU A 146 18.03 -15.84 14.92
CA LEU A 146 18.70 -16.29 16.15
C LEU A 146 18.66 -17.81 16.29
N GLY A 147 17.50 -18.42 16.08
CA GLY A 147 17.33 -19.88 16.14
C GLY A 147 18.13 -20.65 15.07
N LYS A 148 18.49 -20.00 13.97
CA LYS A 148 19.34 -20.56 12.90
C LYS A 148 20.82 -20.20 13.07
N GLY A 149 21.17 -19.37 14.06
CA GLY A 149 22.53 -18.89 14.28
C GLY A 149 23.02 -17.88 13.23
N PHE A 150 22.12 -17.19 12.54
CA PHE A 150 22.47 -16.08 11.63
C PHE A 150 22.81 -14.80 12.38
N ILE A 151 22.31 -14.65 13.60
CA ILE A 151 22.64 -13.57 14.53
C ILE A 151 22.94 -14.16 15.91
N SER A 152 23.75 -13.45 16.67
CA SER A 152 24.07 -13.75 18.06
C SER A 152 22.98 -13.28 19.04
N GLY A 153 23.04 -13.76 20.28
CA GLY A 153 22.13 -13.31 21.34
C GLY A 153 22.30 -11.83 21.68
N ASP A 154 23.53 -11.30 21.60
CA ASP A 154 23.81 -9.88 21.84
C ASP A 154 23.22 -9.00 20.73
N GLU A 155 23.33 -9.41 19.46
CA GLU A 155 22.69 -8.70 18.34
C GLU A 155 21.16 -8.68 18.46
N ALA A 156 20.56 -9.81 18.86
CA ALA A 156 19.11 -9.87 19.10
C ALA A 156 18.69 -8.96 20.27
N LYS A 157 19.46 -8.94 21.35
CA LYS A 157 19.22 -8.07 22.51
C LYS A 157 19.30 -6.59 22.13
N ASP A 158 20.34 -6.17 21.43
CA ASP A 158 20.50 -4.79 20.97
C ASP A 158 19.36 -4.38 20.05
N PHE A 159 18.93 -5.30 19.17
CA PHE A 159 17.77 -5.09 18.32
C PHE A 159 16.49 -4.86 19.13
N TYR A 160 16.14 -5.75 20.07
CA TYR A 160 14.91 -5.61 20.87
C TYR A 160 14.93 -4.34 21.73
N ASN A 161 16.06 -4.06 22.39
CA ASN A 161 16.23 -2.85 23.20
C ASN A 161 16.04 -1.58 22.35
N GLY A 162 16.68 -1.53 21.17
CA GLY A 162 16.53 -0.41 20.25
C GLY A 162 15.12 -0.25 19.70
N LEU A 163 14.46 -1.37 19.36
CA LEU A 163 13.09 -1.37 18.86
C LEU A 163 12.10 -0.82 19.89
N VAL A 164 12.17 -1.29 21.14
CA VAL A 164 11.28 -0.85 22.22
C VAL A 164 11.58 0.60 22.62
N ALA A 165 12.85 0.99 22.70
CA ALA A 165 13.22 2.38 23.02
C ALA A 165 12.72 3.36 21.96
N LYS A 166 12.73 2.97 20.68
CA LYS A 166 12.27 3.82 19.57
C LYS A 166 10.75 3.89 19.47
N TYR A 167 10.04 2.83 19.83
CA TYR A 167 8.59 2.70 19.64
C TYR A 167 7.86 2.19 20.89
N PRO A 168 8.01 2.84 22.07
CA PRO A 168 7.57 2.29 23.35
C PRO A 168 6.05 2.08 23.47
N ASN A 169 5.26 2.82 22.69
CA ASN A 169 3.80 2.75 22.74
C ASN A 169 3.23 1.44 22.18
N PHE A 170 4.00 0.71 21.35
CA PHE A 170 3.54 -0.52 20.71
C PHE A 170 3.84 -1.78 21.53
N PHE A 171 4.62 -1.67 22.61
CA PHE A 171 5.08 -2.80 23.42
C PHE A 171 4.58 -2.72 24.86
N GLU A 172 4.29 -3.86 25.46
CA GLU A 172 4.13 -3.98 26.92
C GLU A 172 5.38 -3.47 27.65
N GLU A 173 5.27 -3.24 28.96
CA GLU A 173 6.43 -2.85 29.77
C GLU A 173 7.59 -3.83 29.59
N TYR A 174 8.78 -3.30 29.29
CA TYR A 174 9.93 -4.07 28.87
C TYR A 174 11.15 -3.79 29.76
N GLN A 175 11.83 -4.85 30.20
CA GLN A 175 12.89 -4.78 31.21
C GLN A 175 14.29 -4.52 30.62
N TYR A 176 14.41 -4.40 29.29
CA TYR A 176 15.69 -4.21 28.57
C TYR A 176 16.75 -5.29 28.85
N ASP A 177 16.30 -6.49 29.20
CA ASP A 177 17.12 -7.66 29.53
C ASP A 177 17.51 -8.50 28.31
N GLY A 178 17.00 -8.15 27.12
CA GLY A 178 17.17 -8.92 25.88
C GLY A 178 16.13 -10.03 25.69
N SER A 179 15.13 -10.13 26.59
CA SER A 179 13.99 -11.02 26.38
C SER A 179 13.16 -10.55 25.17
N LYS A 180 12.37 -11.44 24.59
CA LYS A 180 11.50 -11.09 23.47
C LYS A 180 10.43 -10.08 23.91
N PRO A 181 10.33 -8.90 23.30
CA PRO A 181 9.30 -7.92 23.66
C PRO A 181 7.91 -8.39 23.23
N LYS A 182 6.89 -8.06 24.03
CA LYS A 182 5.49 -8.36 23.75
C LYS A 182 4.79 -7.15 23.15
N VAL A 183 4.12 -7.33 22.02
CA VAL A 183 3.37 -6.28 21.31
C VAL A 183 1.97 -6.14 21.91
N ARG A 184 1.53 -4.91 22.23
CA ARG A 184 0.26 -4.64 22.93
C ARG A 184 -1.00 -5.05 22.15
N HIS A 185 -1.11 -4.68 20.87
CA HIS A 185 -2.36 -4.84 20.10
C HIS A 185 -2.39 -6.14 19.33
N GLY A 186 -3.49 -6.89 19.31
CA GLY A 186 -3.68 -8.19 18.64
C GLY A 186 -3.36 -8.23 17.13
N LYS A 187 -3.33 -9.44 16.53
CA LYS A 187 -3.04 -9.62 15.09
C LYS A 187 -4.17 -9.05 14.23
N VAL A 188 -3.84 -8.54 13.05
CA VAL A 188 -4.85 -8.19 12.04
C VAL A 188 -5.33 -9.46 11.36
N GLN A 189 -6.64 -9.66 11.28
CA GLN A 189 -7.20 -10.81 10.55
C GLN A 189 -7.40 -10.44 9.07
N GLN A 190 -6.57 -10.98 8.18
CA GLN A 190 -6.63 -10.63 6.76
C GLN A 190 -8.00 -10.94 6.09
N GLY A 191 -8.72 -11.95 6.58
CA GLY A 191 -10.06 -12.30 6.10
C GLY A 191 -11.04 -11.13 6.18
N THR A 192 -10.95 -10.32 7.25
CA THR A 192 -11.85 -9.19 7.45
C THR A 192 -11.60 -8.07 6.43
N LEU A 193 -10.35 -7.82 6.02
CA LEU A 193 -10.01 -6.74 5.08
C LEU A 193 -10.66 -6.94 3.70
N ASN A 194 -10.61 -8.17 3.18
CA ASN A 194 -11.17 -8.50 1.88
C ASN A 194 -12.70 -8.56 1.93
N GLU A 195 -13.26 -9.09 3.01
CA GLU A 195 -14.71 -9.16 3.23
C GLU A 195 -15.33 -7.78 3.38
N THR A 196 -14.67 -6.86 4.08
CA THR A 196 -15.09 -5.45 4.18
C THR A 196 -15.24 -4.83 2.79
N ILE A 197 -14.24 -4.98 1.92
CA ILE A 197 -14.29 -4.43 0.56
C ILE A 197 -15.39 -5.10 -0.29
N LYS A 198 -15.51 -6.42 -0.21
CA LYS A 198 -16.48 -7.19 -1.01
C LYS A 198 -17.93 -6.98 -0.57
N SER A 199 -18.16 -6.77 0.72
CA SER A 199 -19.50 -6.64 1.32
C SER A 199 -20.00 -5.19 1.37
N SER A 200 -19.10 -4.21 1.41
CA SER A 200 -19.48 -2.79 1.46
C SER A 200 -20.15 -2.31 0.18
N PRO A 201 -21.37 -1.74 0.23
CA PRO A 201 -22.06 -1.20 -0.96
C PRO A 201 -21.28 -0.12 -1.70
N THR A 202 -20.46 0.65 -0.99
CA THR A 202 -19.65 1.74 -1.56
C THR A 202 -18.32 1.24 -2.14
N LEU A 203 -17.75 0.20 -1.53
CA LEU A 203 -16.44 -0.35 -1.91
C LEU A 203 -16.52 -1.58 -2.81
N LYS A 204 -17.69 -2.19 -3.04
CA LYS A 204 -17.83 -3.45 -3.80
C LYS A 204 -17.17 -3.42 -5.19
N ASN A 205 -17.17 -2.25 -5.84
CA ASN A 205 -16.52 -2.08 -7.14
C ASN A 205 -14.97 -2.18 -7.05
N LEU A 206 -14.36 -2.10 -5.84
CA LEU A 206 -12.92 -2.20 -5.51
C LEU A 206 -12.53 -3.66 -5.34
N SER A 207 -13.49 -4.58 -5.37
CA SER A 207 -13.21 -6.02 -5.42
C SER A 207 -12.28 -6.39 -6.57
N GLY A 208 -12.19 -5.60 -7.65
CA GLY A 208 -11.18 -5.77 -8.70
C GLY A 208 -9.73 -5.68 -8.20
N ILE A 209 -9.44 -4.80 -7.23
CA ILE A 209 -8.12 -4.71 -6.57
C ILE A 209 -7.87 -5.98 -5.76
N VAL A 210 -8.88 -6.44 -5.02
CA VAL A 210 -8.79 -7.68 -4.24
C VAL A 210 -8.55 -8.89 -5.14
N ASN A 211 -9.25 -8.99 -6.28
CA ASN A 211 -9.05 -10.06 -7.25
C ASN A 211 -7.64 -10.01 -7.87
N THR A 212 -7.12 -8.81 -8.13
CA THR A 212 -5.76 -8.63 -8.66
C THR A 212 -4.71 -9.00 -7.61
N TYR A 213 -4.92 -8.62 -6.35
CA TYR A 213 -4.10 -9.06 -5.23
C TYR A 213 -4.12 -10.59 -5.07
N GLU A 214 -5.31 -11.21 -5.03
CA GLU A 214 -5.46 -12.66 -4.91
C GLU A 214 -4.78 -13.40 -6.08
N PHE A 215 -4.85 -12.84 -7.29
CA PHE A 215 -4.14 -13.36 -8.45
C PHE A 215 -2.63 -13.42 -8.20
N TYR A 216 -1.98 -12.30 -7.82
CA TYR A 216 -0.54 -12.31 -7.52
C TYR A 216 -0.20 -13.04 -6.22
N SER A 217 -1.14 -13.17 -5.28
CA SER A 217 -0.93 -13.94 -4.06
C SER A 217 -0.80 -15.43 -4.36
N LYS A 218 -1.65 -15.96 -5.24
CA LYS A 218 -1.53 -17.34 -5.73
C LYS A 218 -0.31 -17.54 -6.63
N TYR A 219 0.10 -16.50 -7.35
CA TYR A 219 1.29 -16.50 -8.22
C TYR A 219 2.58 -16.81 -7.45
N ASP A 220 2.69 -16.37 -6.20
CA ASP A 220 3.83 -16.65 -5.32
C ASP A 220 3.83 -18.09 -4.75
N HIS A 221 2.65 -18.72 -4.67
CA HIS A 221 2.48 -20.02 -4.03
C HIS A 221 2.39 -21.20 -5.01
N PHE A 222 2.12 -20.96 -6.31
CA PHE A 222 2.02 -22.01 -7.32
C PHE A 222 2.93 -21.75 -8.52
N THR A 223 4.03 -22.49 -8.61
CA THR A 223 4.92 -22.54 -9.78
C THR A 223 4.17 -22.83 -11.09
N LEU A 224 3.04 -23.53 -11.01
CA LEU A 224 2.16 -23.83 -12.14
C LEU A 224 1.47 -22.58 -12.72
N ILE A 225 1.06 -21.62 -11.88
CA ILE A 225 0.43 -20.37 -12.32
C ILE A 225 1.48 -19.45 -12.95
N HIS A 226 2.70 -19.43 -12.40
CA HIS A 226 3.84 -18.79 -13.07
C HIS A 226 4.09 -19.41 -14.45
N TYR A 227 4.05 -20.75 -14.56
CA TYR A 227 4.18 -21.47 -15.83
C TYR A 227 3.06 -21.18 -16.84
N GLU A 228 1.82 -21.00 -16.39
CA GLU A 228 0.71 -20.58 -17.27
C GLU A 228 0.84 -19.10 -17.71
N MET A 229 1.38 -18.25 -16.84
CA MET A 229 1.57 -16.82 -17.09
C MET A 229 2.63 -16.52 -18.14
N ILE A 230 3.78 -17.20 -18.07
CA ILE A 230 4.82 -17.07 -19.11
C ILE A 230 4.29 -17.51 -20.49
N ARG A 231 3.24 -18.35 -20.52
CA ARG A 231 2.57 -18.81 -21.75
C ARG A 231 1.45 -17.89 -22.24
N GLN A 232 1.00 -16.91 -21.45
CA GLN A 232 0.04 -15.91 -21.91
C GLN A 232 0.64 -15.07 -23.05
N ASP A 233 -0.20 -14.46 -23.87
CA ASP A 233 0.29 -13.48 -24.83
C ASP A 233 0.94 -12.30 -24.09
N ARG A 234 2.09 -11.83 -24.59
CA ARG A 234 2.85 -10.71 -23.98
C ARG A 234 1.96 -9.49 -23.75
N LYS A 235 1.07 -9.16 -24.69
CA LYS A 235 0.16 -8.01 -24.57
C LYS A 235 -0.81 -8.15 -23.41
N ILE A 236 -1.27 -9.38 -23.12
CA ILE A 236 -2.16 -9.66 -21.98
C ILE A 236 -1.41 -9.45 -20.66
N ARG A 237 -0.16 -9.92 -20.57
CA ARG A 237 0.69 -9.68 -19.39
C ARG A 237 0.94 -8.19 -19.17
N GLU A 238 1.34 -7.48 -20.22
CA GLU A 238 1.58 -6.04 -20.18
C GLU A 238 0.32 -5.28 -19.73
N ALA A 239 -0.85 -5.64 -20.26
CA ALA A 239 -2.12 -5.05 -19.85
C ALA A 239 -2.41 -5.24 -18.36
N ARG A 240 -2.15 -6.45 -17.84
CA ARG A 240 -2.37 -6.76 -16.43
C ARG A 240 -1.40 -5.99 -15.53
N ILE A 241 -0.13 -5.92 -15.90
CA ILE A 241 0.89 -5.15 -15.18
C ILE A 241 0.46 -3.68 -15.12
N THR A 242 0.12 -3.08 -16.26
CA THR A 242 -0.31 -1.68 -16.33
C THR A 242 -1.59 -1.43 -15.52
N ALA A 243 -2.59 -2.31 -15.61
CA ALA A 243 -3.80 -2.20 -14.79
C ALA A 243 -3.51 -2.29 -13.28
N SER A 244 -2.54 -3.12 -12.89
CA SER A 244 -2.08 -3.22 -11.49
C SER A 244 -1.40 -1.93 -11.03
N ILE A 245 -0.59 -1.32 -11.90
CA ILE A 245 0.06 -0.02 -11.63
C ILE A 245 -0.99 1.10 -11.52
N GLU A 246 -2.06 1.08 -12.33
CA GLU A 246 -3.16 2.03 -12.20
C GLU A 246 -3.84 1.95 -10.82
N HIS A 247 -3.91 0.75 -10.20
CA HIS A 247 -4.35 0.62 -8.80
C HIS A 247 -3.38 1.26 -7.80
N LEU A 248 -2.08 1.32 -8.10
CA LEU A 248 -1.11 2.01 -7.24
C LEU A 248 -1.23 3.54 -7.32
N VAL A 249 -1.69 4.08 -8.45
CA VAL A 249 -2.05 5.52 -8.54
C VAL A 249 -3.23 5.80 -7.61
N PHE A 250 -4.22 4.90 -7.58
CA PHE A 250 -5.34 5.00 -6.65
C PHE A 250 -4.90 4.88 -5.19
N HIS A 251 -3.96 3.98 -4.89
CA HIS A 251 -3.34 3.91 -3.56
C HIS A 251 -2.68 5.24 -3.18
N SER A 252 -1.88 5.83 -4.08
CA SER A 252 -1.27 7.14 -3.89
C SER A 252 -2.31 8.22 -3.59
N MET A 253 -3.43 8.23 -4.32
CA MET A 253 -4.53 9.18 -4.10
C MET A 253 -5.14 9.05 -2.70
N ILE A 254 -5.40 7.82 -2.24
CA ILE A 254 -5.92 7.58 -0.89
C ILE A 254 -4.93 8.07 0.16
N LEU A 255 -3.66 7.69 0.04
CA LEU A 255 -2.62 8.09 1.01
C LEU A 255 -2.46 9.61 1.09
N HIS A 256 -2.37 10.31 -0.04
CA HIS A 256 -2.26 11.78 -0.02
C HIS A 256 -3.50 12.45 0.57
N THR A 257 -4.66 11.83 0.45
CA THR A 257 -5.87 12.32 1.12
C THR A 257 -5.77 12.10 2.62
N LEU A 258 -5.48 10.88 3.08
CA LEU A 258 -5.35 10.60 4.51
C LEU A 258 -4.27 11.48 5.16
N ILE A 259 -3.15 11.69 4.47
CA ILE A 259 -2.05 12.57 4.91
C ILE A 259 -2.52 14.01 5.04
N ARG A 260 -3.28 14.53 4.07
CA ARG A 260 -3.86 15.89 4.14
C ARG A 260 -4.80 16.06 5.35
N GLU A 261 -5.51 15.02 5.76
CA GLU A 261 -6.39 15.08 6.94
C GLU A 261 -5.61 15.15 8.26
N VAL A 262 -4.37 14.62 8.30
CA VAL A 262 -3.55 14.64 9.52
C VAL A 262 -2.49 15.75 9.51
N TYR A 263 -2.08 16.24 8.34
CA TYR A 263 -1.15 17.34 8.18
C TYR A 263 -1.85 18.58 7.58
N PRO A 264 -2.01 19.66 8.35
CA PRO A 264 -2.62 20.88 7.84
C PRO A 264 -1.67 21.60 6.87
N GLY A 265 -2.25 22.26 5.86
CA GLY A 265 -1.54 23.20 5.00
C GLY A 265 -1.86 23.05 3.52
N ASP A 266 -1.72 24.15 2.78
CA ASP A 266 -2.05 24.24 1.36
C ASP A 266 -1.22 23.27 0.51
N PHE A 267 0.01 22.98 0.93
CA PHE A 267 0.89 22.02 0.26
C PHE A 267 0.25 20.62 0.15
N PHE A 268 -0.27 20.07 1.25
CA PHE A 268 -0.87 18.74 1.25
C PHE A 268 -2.21 18.71 0.50
N ILE A 269 -2.94 19.83 0.52
CA ILE A 269 -4.14 20.02 -0.31
C ILE A 269 -3.77 19.99 -1.80
N GLU A 270 -2.72 20.71 -2.19
CA GLU A 270 -2.23 20.74 -3.58
C GLU A 270 -1.80 19.35 -4.04
N GLN A 271 -0.98 18.63 -3.25
CA GLN A 271 -0.53 17.28 -3.62
C GLN A 271 -1.70 16.30 -3.76
N SER A 272 -2.64 16.33 -2.82
CA SER A 272 -3.85 15.48 -2.85
C SER A 272 -4.71 15.79 -4.08
N ASN A 273 -5.00 17.07 -4.35
CA ASN A 273 -5.81 17.49 -5.49
C ASN A 273 -5.14 17.15 -6.83
N TRP A 274 -3.82 17.32 -6.92
CA TRP A 274 -3.08 17.01 -8.14
C TRP A 274 -3.18 15.52 -8.46
N ILE A 275 -2.92 14.64 -7.48
CA ILE A 275 -2.97 13.18 -7.69
C ILE A 275 -4.38 12.72 -8.01
N ALA A 276 -5.40 13.29 -7.36
CA ALA A 276 -6.80 13.01 -7.68
C ALA A 276 -7.14 13.42 -9.12
N GLY A 277 -6.73 14.63 -9.55
CA GLY A 277 -6.93 15.11 -10.92
C GLY A 277 -6.19 14.25 -11.95
N TYR A 278 -4.98 13.81 -11.64
CA TYR A 278 -4.23 12.88 -12.48
C TYR A 278 -4.97 11.54 -12.64
N ALA A 279 -5.45 10.95 -11.54
CA ALA A 279 -6.21 9.71 -11.58
C ALA A 279 -7.47 9.86 -12.44
N GLU A 280 -8.24 10.94 -12.24
CA GLU A 280 -9.42 11.25 -13.04
C GLU A 280 -9.10 11.36 -14.55
N GLN A 281 -8.09 12.14 -14.91
CA GLN A 281 -7.75 12.37 -16.32
C GLN A 281 -7.12 11.15 -17.00
N LYS A 282 -6.12 10.52 -16.37
CA LYS A 282 -5.25 9.51 -17.01
C LYS A 282 -5.73 8.09 -16.85
N ILE A 283 -6.61 7.84 -15.88
CA ILE A 283 -7.17 6.51 -15.67
C ILE A 283 -8.64 6.49 -16.10
N ILE A 284 -9.44 7.50 -15.75
CA ILE A 284 -10.90 7.41 -15.92
C ILE A 284 -11.40 8.00 -17.22
N SER A 285 -10.96 9.19 -17.58
CA SER A 285 -11.33 9.82 -18.86
C SER A 285 -10.84 8.96 -20.02
N GLU A 286 -9.57 8.52 -19.99
CA GLU A 286 -9.03 7.58 -20.98
C GLU A 286 -9.84 6.28 -21.09
N ARG A 287 -10.29 5.69 -19.97
CA ARG A 287 -11.10 4.45 -20.02
C ARG A 287 -12.51 4.67 -20.58
N THR A 288 -13.09 5.86 -20.39
CA THR A 288 -14.47 6.14 -20.84
C THR A 288 -14.59 6.78 -22.21
N GLY A 289 -13.47 7.10 -22.86
CA GLY A 289 -13.49 7.75 -24.17
C GLY A 289 -14.17 9.14 -24.15
N LYS A 290 -14.24 9.75 -22.96
CA LYS A 290 -14.71 11.12 -22.72
C LYS A 290 -13.52 11.94 -22.25
#